data_AF-A0A846TIX3-F1
#
_entry.id   AF-A0A846TIX3-F1
#
_cell.length_a   1.000
_cell.length_b   1.000
_cell.length_c   1.000
_cell.angle_alpha   90.00
_cell.angle_beta   90.00
_cell.angle_gamma   90.00
#
_symmetry.space_group_name_H-M   'P 1'
#
loop_
_entity.id
_entity.type
_entity.pdbx_description
1 polymer ?
#
loop_
_entity_poly.entity_id
_entity_poly.type
_entity_poly.pdbx_seq_one_letter_code
_entity_poly.pdbx_strand_id
1 'polypeptide(L)'
;MFLYHRYDHDLNNSPQRVLREGLNHRTATRWYSRGAKFFPELTEQFRPVNSPKWIDFKVAFGADLEPFEKPYFRFPVFSEKILVFNFEISSDLFAHLEDLYDGGKGHIIDGVPSKEELMKEYWKSMIPLSEYLNYTPFKDPEVYIFEQVPAELIEFME
;
A
#
# COMPACT_ATOMS: atom_id res chain seq x y z
N MET A 1 -12.21 -13.47 6.08
CA MET A 1 -10.79 -13.24 5.72
C MET A 1 -10.26 -12.11 6.58
N PHE A 2 -8.99 -12.19 6.99
CA PHE A 2 -8.31 -11.16 7.78
C PHE A 2 -7.21 -10.50 6.96
N LEU A 3 -6.90 -9.26 7.32
CA LEU A 3 -5.73 -8.51 6.89
C LEU A 3 -4.79 -8.34 8.07
N TYR A 4 -3.50 -8.22 7.76
CA TYR A 4 -2.44 -8.15 8.74
C TYR A 4 -1.68 -6.84 8.57
N HIS A 5 -1.39 -6.17 9.67
CA HIS A 5 -0.59 -4.96 9.66
C HIS A 5 0.61 -5.12 10.57
N ARG A 6 1.79 -4.94 10.00
CA ARG A 6 3.05 -5.14 10.71
C ARG A 6 3.16 -4.24 11.94
N TYR A 7 3.50 -4.85 13.06
CA TYR A 7 4.00 -4.10 14.21
C TYR A 7 5.49 -3.81 14.03
N ASP A 8 5.88 -2.64 14.48
CA ASP A 8 7.24 -2.12 14.50
C ASP A 8 7.38 -1.37 15.83
N HIS A 9 8.56 -1.34 16.43
CA HIS A 9 8.76 -0.72 17.74
C HIS A 9 8.79 0.83 17.68
N ASP A 10 8.02 1.43 16.77
CA ASP A 10 7.85 2.88 16.61
C ASP A 10 6.71 3.39 17.53
N LEU A 11 6.82 4.65 17.97
CA LEU A 11 5.78 5.36 18.73
C LEU A 11 4.46 5.45 17.96
N ASN A 12 4.52 5.45 16.62
CA ASN A 12 3.34 5.58 15.77
C ASN A 12 2.38 4.40 15.93
N ASN A 13 2.88 3.17 15.94
CA ASN A 13 2.09 1.93 15.96
C ASN A 13 2.17 1.16 17.28
N SER A 14 2.33 1.86 18.40
CA SER A 14 2.21 1.25 19.73
C SER A 14 0.86 0.53 19.89
N PRO A 15 0.82 -0.71 20.43
CA PRO A 15 -0.41 -1.49 20.45
C PRO A 15 -1.53 -0.83 21.25
N GLN A 16 -1.19 -0.18 22.37
CA GLN A 16 -2.17 0.52 23.20
C GLN A 16 -2.82 1.68 22.46
N ARG A 17 -2.07 2.36 21.59
CA ARG A 17 -2.60 3.48 20.80
C ARG A 17 -3.48 2.96 19.67
N VAL A 18 -3.03 1.95 18.93
CA VAL A 18 -3.81 1.33 17.84
C VAL A 18 -5.12 0.75 18.37
N LEU A 19 -5.08 0.03 19.50
CA LEU A 19 -6.28 -0.56 20.13
C LEU A 19 -7.22 0.47 20.77
N ARG A 20 -6.81 1.73 20.90
CA ARG A 20 -7.65 2.83 21.41
C ARG A 20 -8.18 3.73 20.29
N GLU A 21 -7.32 4.07 19.32
CA GLU A 21 -7.60 5.07 18.29
C GLU A 21 -8.00 4.45 16.94
N GLY A 22 -7.78 3.15 16.76
CA GLY A 22 -7.87 2.47 15.47
C GLY A 22 -6.58 2.56 14.67
N LEU A 23 -6.58 1.89 13.51
CA LEU A 23 -5.44 1.92 12.57
C LEU A 23 -5.73 2.95 11.46
N ASN A 24 -4.87 3.95 11.33
CA ASN A 24 -4.98 5.03 10.35
C ASN A 24 -3.58 5.57 9.98
N HIS A 25 -3.48 6.57 9.11
CA HIS A 25 -2.19 7.14 8.69
C HIS A 25 -1.29 7.67 9.82
N ARG A 26 -1.82 7.90 11.02
CA ARG A 26 -1.07 8.38 12.20
C ARG A 26 -0.68 7.26 13.16
N THR A 27 -1.36 6.12 13.09
CA THR A 27 -1.14 4.97 13.97
C THR A 27 -0.57 3.75 13.23
N ALA A 28 -0.60 3.75 11.91
CA ALA A 28 -0.03 2.72 11.06
C ALA A 28 1.50 2.84 10.96
N THR A 29 2.19 1.71 10.79
CA THR A 29 3.61 1.70 10.45
C THR A 29 3.86 2.33 9.08
N ARG A 30 5.07 2.85 8.92
CA ARG A 30 5.60 3.36 7.65
C ARG A 30 6.36 2.30 6.85
N TRP A 31 6.43 1.06 7.35
CA TRP A 31 7.18 -0.04 6.74
C TRP A 31 6.79 -0.33 5.28
N TYR A 32 5.52 -0.15 4.95
CA TYR A 32 5.02 -0.42 3.61
C TYR A 32 5.70 0.47 2.57
N SER A 33 6.42 -0.18 1.66
CA SER A 33 6.88 0.38 0.39
C SER A 33 5.65 0.70 -0.46
N ARG A 34 5.61 1.88 -1.07
CA ARG A 34 4.36 2.46 -1.57
C ARG A 34 4.54 3.04 -2.96
N GLY A 35 4.19 2.28 -4.00
CA GLY A 35 4.38 2.67 -5.40
C GLY A 35 3.86 4.07 -5.70
N ALA A 36 2.65 4.36 -5.22
CA ALA A 36 2.00 5.65 -5.33
C ALA A 36 2.74 6.83 -4.67
N LYS A 37 3.65 6.56 -3.72
CA LYS A 37 4.40 7.58 -2.97
C LYS A 37 5.80 7.85 -3.51
N PHE A 38 6.31 7.02 -4.41
CA PHE A 38 7.65 7.24 -4.98
C PHE A 38 7.72 8.49 -5.86
N PHE A 39 6.67 8.75 -6.64
CA PHE A 39 6.58 9.90 -7.53
C PHE A 39 5.21 10.58 -7.38
N PRO A 40 4.96 11.30 -6.28
CA PRO A 40 3.64 11.83 -5.95
C PRO A 40 3.10 12.79 -7.03
N GLU A 41 3.97 13.53 -7.73
CA GLU A 41 3.58 14.39 -8.84
C GLU A 41 3.00 13.56 -10.00
N LEU A 42 3.65 12.44 -10.35
CA LEU A 42 3.17 11.53 -11.40
C LEU A 42 1.90 10.80 -10.97
N THR A 43 1.81 10.38 -9.71
CA THR A 43 0.61 9.75 -9.16
C THR A 43 -0.61 10.65 -9.31
N GLU A 44 -0.48 11.94 -8.98
CA GLU A 44 -1.58 12.90 -9.15
C GLU A 44 -1.83 13.23 -10.62
N GLN A 45 -0.77 13.41 -11.42
CA GLN A 45 -0.87 13.72 -12.86
C GLN A 45 -1.60 12.62 -13.65
N PHE A 46 -1.35 11.36 -13.34
CA PHE A 46 -1.93 10.21 -14.04
C PHE A 46 -3.16 9.62 -13.35
N ARG A 47 -3.68 10.26 -12.29
CA ARG A 47 -4.94 9.84 -11.66
C ARG A 47 -6.06 9.79 -12.71
N PRO A 48 -6.76 8.65 -12.86
CA PRO A 48 -7.92 8.57 -13.76
C PRO A 48 -9.01 9.58 -13.38
N VAL A 49 -9.58 10.27 -14.37
CA VAL A 49 -10.62 11.30 -14.16
C VAL A 49 -11.83 10.77 -13.38
N ASN A 50 -12.16 9.49 -13.57
CA ASN A 50 -13.30 8.83 -12.92
C ASN A 50 -12.93 8.11 -11.62
N SER A 51 -11.70 8.27 -11.11
CA SER A 51 -11.31 7.66 -9.85
C SER A 51 -12.12 8.23 -8.69
N PRO A 52 -12.49 7.40 -7.69
CA PRO A 52 -13.20 7.88 -6.53
C PRO A 52 -12.41 8.97 -5.78
N LYS A 53 -13.08 10.08 -5.44
CA LYS A 53 -12.47 11.24 -4.76
C LYS A 53 -11.88 10.94 -3.37
N TRP A 54 -12.27 9.83 -2.76
CA TRP A 54 -11.77 9.42 -1.45
C TRP A 54 -10.40 8.71 -1.54
N ILE A 55 -9.92 8.39 -2.74
CA ILE A 55 -8.58 7.82 -2.93
C ILE A 55 -7.54 8.91 -2.73
N ASP A 56 -6.96 8.95 -1.53
CA ASP A 56 -5.86 9.84 -1.17
C ASP A 56 -4.70 9.03 -0.57
N PHE A 57 -3.64 8.85 -1.36
CA PHE A 57 -2.45 8.12 -0.94
C PHE A 57 -1.68 8.82 0.20
N LYS A 58 -1.93 10.10 0.48
CA LYS A 58 -1.32 10.81 1.62
C LYS A 58 -1.81 10.25 2.96
N VAL A 59 -3.05 9.78 3.00
CA VAL A 59 -3.69 9.25 4.23
C VAL A 59 -3.96 7.74 4.17
N ALA A 60 -3.71 7.08 3.04
CA ALA A 60 -3.82 5.63 2.94
C ALA A 60 -2.77 4.93 3.81
N PHE A 61 -3.01 3.67 4.21
CA PHE A 61 -2.03 2.79 4.83
C PHE A 61 -2.04 1.36 4.29
N GLY A 62 -0.92 0.65 4.43
CA GLY A 62 -0.76 -0.69 3.88
C GLY A 62 -1.17 -1.79 4.84
N ALA A 63 -1.48 -2.96 4.28
CA ALA A 63 -1.70 -4.22 5.00
C ALA A 63 -1.31 -5.39 4.10
N ASP A 64 -1.33 -6.60 4.65
CA ASP A 64 -0.96 -7.82 3.95
C ASP A 64 -2.09 -8.85 4.04
N LEU A 65 -2.14 -9.72 3.03
CA LEU A 65 -3.09 -10.83 2.97
C LEU A 65 -2.62 -12.04 3.80
N GLU A 66 -1.33 -12.08 4.13
CA GLU A 66 -0.69 -13.15 4.90
C GLU A 66 -0.13 -12.62 6.23
N PRO A 67 -0.13 -13.44 7.29
CA PRO A 67 0.41 -13.05 8.58
C PRO A 67 1.94 -12.92 8.56
N PHE A 68 2.46 -12.10 9.48
CA PHE A 68 3.88 -11.97 9.74
C PHE A 68 4.36 -12.91 10.85
N GLU A 69 5.68 -12.95 11.04
CA GLU A 69 6.22 -13.31 12.36
C GLU A 69 5.69 -12.30 13.38
N LYS A 70 5.23 -12.83 14.52
CA LYS A 70 4.69 -12.01 15.59
C LYS A 70 5.77 -11.06 16.14
N PRO A 71 5.39 -9.87 16.62
CA PRO A 71 4.01 -9.40 16.77
C PRO A 71 3.42 -8.68 15.54
N TYR A 72 2.09 -8.65 15.42
CA TYR A 72 1.36 -7.92 14.37
C TYR A 72 -0.08 -7.57 14.78
N PHE A 73 -0.71 -6.65 14.07
CA PHE A 73 -2.15 -6.39 14.16
C PHE A 73 -2.92 -7.21 13.13
N ARG A 74 -4.11 -7.67 13.49
CA ARG A 74 -5.04 -8.38 12.60
C ARG A 74 -6.42 -7.75 12.67
N PHE A 75 -7.10 -7.63 11.54
CA PHE A 75 -8.47 -7.14 11.47
C PHE A 75 -9.21 -7.72 10.25
N PRO A 76 -10.54 -7.92 10.31
CA PRO A 76 -11.30 -8.46 9.19
C PRO A 76 -11.36 -7.47 8.03
N VAL A 77 -11.62 -7.97 6.82
CA VAL A 77 -12.06 -7.11 5.71
C VAL A 77 -13.38 -6.45 6.11
N PHE A 78 -13.40 -5.12 6.14
CA PHE A 78 -14.51 -4.33 6.70
C PHE A 78 -15.08 -3.29 5.73
N SER A 79 -14.45 -3.08 4.57
CA SER A 79 -14.85 -2.04 3.62
C SER A 79 -14.38 -2.30 2.19
N GLU A 80 -15.09 -1.69 1.24
CA GLU A 80 -14.74 -1.58 -0.18
C GLU A 80 -13.65 -0.50 -0.46
N LYS A 81 -13.26 0.31 0.53
CA LYS A 81 -12.12 1.23 0.40
C LYS A 81 -10.76 0.57 0.66
N ILE A 82 -10.73 -0.74 0.55
CA ILE A 82 -9.52 -1.54 0.55
C ILE A 82 -9.25 -1.92 -0.89
N LEU A 83 -8.22 -1.33 -1.47
CA LEU A 83 -7.84 -1.52 -2.87
C LEU A 83 -6.51 -2.24 -2.96
N VAL A 84 -6.35 -2.99 -4.03
CA VAL A 84 -5.15 -3.76 -4.33
C VAL A 84 -4.54 -3.24 -5.62
N PHE A 85 -3.22 -3.12 -5.63
CA PHE A 85 -2.40 -2.72 -6.76
C PHE A 85 -1.38 -3.82 -7.07
N ASN A 86 -0.85 -3.84 -8.28
CA ASN A 86 0.20 -4.79 -8.65
C ASN A 86 1.55 -4.35 -8.09
N PHE A 87 2.10 -5.12 -7.15
CA PHE A 87 3.37 -4.80 -6.49
C PHE A 87 4.57 -4.85 -7.46
N GLU A 88 4.52 -5.65 -8.52
CA GLU A 88 5.60 -5.70 -9.53
C GLU A 88 5.84 -4.31 -10.15
N ILE A 89 4.76 -3.56 -10.42
CA ILE A 89 4.84 -2.19 -10.95
C ILE A 89 5.49 -1.26 -9.92
N SER A 90 5.18 -1.43 -8.64
CA SER A 90 5.80 -0.67 -7.55
C SER A 90 7.29 -0.98 -7.43
N SER A 91 7.69 -2.24 -7.62
CA SER A 91 9.10 -2.65 -7.65
C SER A 91 9.84 -1.95 -8.80
N ASP A 92 9.26 -1.92 -10.00
CA ASP A 92 9.85 -1.22 -11.15
C ASP A 92 9.94 0.30 -10.93
N LEU A 93 8.90 0.90 -10.33
CA LEU A 93 8.95 2.31 -9.92
C LEU A 93 10.07 2.56 -8.89
N PHE A 94 10.29 1.63 -7.97
CA PHE A 94 11.37 1.75 -6.99
C PHE A 94 12.74 1.67 -7.66
N ALA A 95 12.93 0.83 -8.68
CA ALA A 95 14.18 0.77 -9.44
C ALA A 95 14.56 2.14 -10.06
N HIS A 96 13.58 2.92 -10.52
CA HIS A 96 13.82 4.32 -10.95
C HIS A 96 14.28 5.22 -9.82
N LEU A 97 13.76 5.03 -8.61
CA LEU A 97 14.19 5.79 -7.44
C LEU A 97 15.62 5.40 -7.04
N GLU A 98 15.95 4.11 -7.08
CA GLU A 98 17.31 3.61 -6.82
C GLU A 98 18.32 4.12 -7.84
N ASP A 99 17.99 4.12 -9.14
CA ASP A 99 18.87 4.65 -10.18
C ASP A 99 19.18 6.13 -9.96
N LEU A 100 18.17 6.92 -9.56
CA LEU A 100 18.37 8.33 -9.20
C LEU A 100 19.32 8.49 -8.01
N TYR A 101 19.22 7.62 -7.00
CA TYR A 101 20.14 7.61 -5.86
C TYR A 101 21.56 7.16 -6.25
N ASP A 102 21.71 6.27 -7.23
CA ASP A 102 23.00 5.81 -7.77
C ASP A 102 23.59 6.76 -8.84
N GLY A 103 23.06 7.98 -8.94
CA GLY A 103 23.58 9.04 -9.81
C GLY A 103 22.96 9.08 -11.22
N GLY A 104 21.87 8.36 -11.45
CA GLY A 104 20.98 8.53 -12.61
C GLY A 104 21.58 8.11 -13.95
N LYS A 105 22.49 7.13 -13.94
CA LYS A 105 23.19 6.67 -15.14
C LYS A 105 22.42 5.61 -15.93
N GLY A 106 21.28 5.16 -15.43
CA GLY A 106 20.43 4.18 -16.12
C GLY A 106 20.91 2.74 -16.02
N HIS A 107 21.84 2.41 -15.11
CA HIS A 107 22.36 1.06 -14.97
C HIS A 107 21.36 0.12 -14.28
N ILE A 108 20.51 0.66 -13.40
CA ILE A 108 19.53 -0.11 -12.62
C ILE A 108 18.23 -0.32 -13.42
N ILE A 109 17.90 0.61 -14.31
CA ILE A 109 16.63 0.63 -15.06
C ILE A 109 16.74 0.11 -16.50
N ASP A 110 17.80 -0.61 -16.85
CA ASP A 110 17.93 -1.19 -18.19
C ASP A 110 16.80 -2.23 -18.42
N GLY A 111 15.98 -2.00 -19.46
CA GLY A 111 14.79 -2.80 -19.74
C GLY A 111 13.54 -2.49 -18.91
N VAL A 112 13.59 -1.52 -17.99
CA VAL A 112 12.43 -1.08 -17.19
C VAL A 112 11.65 0.00 -17.95
N PRO A 113 10.30 -0.08 -18.03
CA PRO A 113 9.49 0.97 -18.66
C PRO A 113 9.66 2.34 -17.98
N SER A 114 9.25 3.42 -18.66
CA SER A 114 9.35 4.77 -18.09
C SER A 114 8.48 4.94 -16.83
N LYS A 115 8.85 5.88 -15.94
CA LYS A 115 8.05 6.21 -14.74
C LYS A 115 6.61 6.57 -15.10
N GLU A 116 6.42 7.29 -16.20
CA GLU A 116 5.11 7.71 -16.70
C GLU A 116 4.25 6.54 -17.17
N GLU A 117 4.85 5.56 -17.88
CA GLU A 117 4.16 4.34 -18.28
C GLU A 117 3.81 3.49 -17.07
N LEU A 118 4.78 3.26 -16.19
CA LEU A 118 4.58 2.51 -14.95
C LEU A 118 3.48 3.14 -14.09
N MET A 119 3.44 4.45 -13.94
CA MET A 119 2.40 5.11 -13.14
C MET A 119 1.00 4.99 -13.76
N LYS A 120 0.88 4.99 -15.09
CA LYS A 120 -0.40 4.71 -15.76
C LYS A 120 -0.84 3.27 -15.53
N GLU A 121 0.08 2.31 -15.66
CA GLU A 121 -0.22 0.90 -15.39
C GLU A 121 -0.53 0.64 -13.92
N TYR A 122 0.15 1.33 -13.00
CA TYR A 122 -0.12 1.29 -11.57
C TYR A 122 -1.57 1.69 -11.29
N TRP A 123 -2.03 2.81 -11.82
CA TRP A 123 -3.43 3.24 -11.71
C TRP A 123 -4.42 2.26 -12.36
N LYS A 124 -4.06 1.65 -13.49
CA LYS A 124 -4.90 0.63 -14.16
C LYS A 124 -4.98 -0.68 -13.37
N SER A 125 -3.96 -1.02 -12.59
CA SER A 125 -3.92 -2.24 -11.77
C SER A 125 -4.83 -2.16 -10.54
N MET A 126 -5.31 -0.97 -10.20
CA MET A 126 -6.16 -0.72 -9.04
C MET A 126 -7.49 -1.47 -9.14
N ILE A 127 -7.72 -2.38 -8.20
CA ILE A 127 -8.99 -3.10 -8.08
C ILE A 127 -9.44 -3.22 -6.61
N PRO A 128 -10.75 -3.39 -6.34
CA PRO A 128 -11.22 -3.72 -5.00
C PRO A 128 -10.61 -5.03 -4.49
N LEU A 129 -10.33 -5.11 -3.18
CA LEU A 129 -9.83 -6.35 -2.57
C LEU A 129 -10.81 -7.52 -2.80
N SER A 130 -12.11 -7.27 -2.73
CA SER A 130 -13.15 -8.26 -3.01
C SER A 130 -13.00 -8.88 -4.41
N GLU A 131 -12.67 -8.09 -5.43
CA GLU A 131 -12.41 -8.56 -6.79
C GLU A 131 -11.08 -9.30 -6.91
N TYR A 132 -10.01 -8.80 -6.26
CA TYR A 132 -8.71 -9.46 -6.26
C TYR A 132 -8.80 -10.89 -5.71
N LEU A 133 -9.56 -11.09 -4.63
CA LEU A 133 -9.74 -12.40 -4.01
C LEU A 133 -10.53 -13.39 -4.88
N ASN A 134 -11.33 -12.91 -5.83
CA ASN A 134 -12.10 -13.76 -6.73
C ASN A 134 -11.32 -14.15 -7.99
N TYR A 135 -10.47 -13.26 -8.51
CA TYR A 135 -9.85 -13.42 -9.84
C TYR A 135 -8.32 -13.44 -9.85
N THR A 136 -7.66 -12.96 -8.79
CA THR A 136 -6.20 -12.90 -8.61
C THR A 136 -5.45 -12.51 -9.89
N PRO A 137 -5.68 -11.30 -10.44
CA PRO A 137 -5.17 -10.91 -11.76
C PRO A 137 -3.66 -10.69 -11.82
N PHE A 138 -2.99 -10.63 -10.67
CA PHE A 138 -1.53 -10.55 -10.54
C PHE A 138 -1.08 -11.27 -9.28
N LYS A 139 0.18 -11.70 -9.28
CA LYS A 139 0.74 -12.58 -8.26
C LYS A 139 0.99 -11.87 -6.93
N ASP A 140 1.63 -10.71 -6.98
CA ASP A 140 2.11 -10.01 -5.78
C ASP A 140 1.24 -8.77 -5.52
N PRO A 141 0.38 -8.77 -4.48
CA PRO A 141 -0.52 -7.67 -4.18
C PRO A 141 0.10 -6.62 -3.28
N GLU A 142 -0.12 -5.35 -3.62
CA GLU A 142 0.08 -4.21 -2.72
C GLU A 142 -1.29 -3.72 -2.24
N VAL A 143 -1.61 -3.95 -0.96
CA VAL A 143 -2.92 -3.60 -0.39
C VAL A 143 -2.86 -2.22 0.27
N TYR A 144 -3.77 -1.33 -0.13
CA TYR A 144 -4.02 -0.05 0.53
C TYR A 144 -5.40 -0.01 1.17
N ILE A 145 -5.45 0.60 2.34
CA ILE A 145 -6.66 0.93 3.06
C ILE A 145 -6.76 2.47 3.08
N PHE A 146 -7.85 2.99 2.52
CA PHE A 146 -8.11 4.44 2.39
C PHE A 146 -9.04 4.99 3.46
N GLU A 147 -9.30 4.22 4.52
CA GLU A 147 -10.02 4.69 5.69
C GLU A 147 -9.54 4.04 6.97
N GLN A 148 -9.91 4.62 8.11
CA GLN A 148 -9.51 4.12 9.41
C GLN A 148 -10.13 2.73 9.66
N VAL A 149 -9.32 1.79 10.13
CA VAL A 149 -9.81 0.54 10.73
C VAL A 149 -10.30 0.87 12.15
N PRO A 150 -11.58 0.63 12.47
CA PRO A 150 -12.11 0.85 13.81
C PRO A 150 -11.37 0.01 14.87
N ALA A 151 -11.16 0.58 16.04
CA ALA A 151 -10.37 -0.05 17.12
C ALA A 151 -10.99 -1.39 17.57
N GLU A 152 -12.31 -1.47 17.60
CA GLU A 152 -13.10 -2.65 17.98
C GLU A 152 -12.92 -3.85 17.04
N LEU A 153 -12.36 -3.64 15.83
CA LEU A 153 -12.09 -4.69 14.86
C LEU A 153 -10.66 -5.22 14.92
N ILE A 154 -9.78 -4.60 15.71
CA ILE A 154 -8.35 -4.88 15.72
C ILE A 154 -7.99 -5.82 16.86
N GLU A 155 -7.27 -6.87 16.52
CA GLU A 155 -6.60 -7.77 17.46
C GLU A 155 -5.08 -7.56 17.38
N PHE A 156 -4.40 -7.54 18.52
CA PHE A 156 -2.94 -7.56 18.58
C PHE A 156 -2.46 -8.98 18.86
N MET A 157 -1.62 -9.49 17.98
CA MET A 157 -1.08 -10.84 18.05
C MET A 157 0.37 -10.76 18.53
N GLU A 158 0.60 -11.20 19.78
CA GLU A 158 1.92 -11.33 20.41
C GLU A 158 2.58 -12.68 20.15
#